data_AF-A0A7Y3H066-F1
#
_entry.id   AF-A0A7Y3H066-F1
#
_cell.length_a   1.000
_cell.length_b   1.000
_cell.length_c   1.000
_cell.angle_alpha   90.00
_cell.angle_beta   90.00
_cell.angle_gamma   90.00
#
_symmetry.space_group_name_H-M   'P 1'
#
loop_
_entity.id
_entity.type
_entity.pdbx_description
1 polymer ?
#
loop_
_entity_poly.entity_id
_entity_poly.type
_entity_poly.pdbx_seq_one_letter_code
_entity_poly.pdbx_strand_id
1 'polypeptide(L)'
;IRLPEIAAPRATFTGWNLRSASFAEDALMLVGSRFPFAATKAERLANGDPRLSLEERYPSQDAYVRAVREAVDALVKDRLLLPEDAERYIEEAETLEI
;
A
#
# COMPACT_ATOMS: atom_id res chain seq x y z
N ILE A 1 3.74 14.05 -5.94
CA ILE A 1 4.57 12.83 -5.99
C ILE A 1 3.81 11.73 -5.25
N ARG A 2 3.74 10.50 -5.79
CA ARG A 2 3.18 9.33 -5.09
C ARG A 2 4.27 8.28 -4.97
N LEU A 3 4.53 7.80 -3.77
CA LEU A 3 5.47 6.70 -3.53
C LEU A 3 4.88 5.37 -4.06
N PRO A 4 5.71 4.35 -4.30
CA PRO A 4 5.26 3.07 -4.85
C PRO A 4 4.12 2.43 -4.04
N GLU A 5 4.16 2.49 -2.72
CA GLU A 5 3.11 1.97 -1.82
C GLU A 5 1.74 2.66 -1.99
N ILE A 6 1.73 3.88 -2.53
CA ILE A 6 0.52 4.66 -2.79
C ILE A 6 0.05 4.46 -4.24
N ALA A 7 0.99 4.28 -5.17
CA ALA A 7 0.71 4.04 -6.59
C ALA A 7 0.24 2.59 -6.86
N ALA A 8 0.85 1.61 -6.19
CA ALA A 8 0.51 0.19 -6.18
C ALA A 8 0.06 -0.24 -4.77
N PRO A 9 -1.14 0.17 -4.32
CA PRO A 9 -1.54 0.03 -2.93
C PRO A 9 -1.92 -1.40 -2.55
N ARG A 10 -1.56 -1.77 -1.32
CA ARG A 10 -2.06 -2.95 -0.59
C ARG A 10 -2.86 -2.60 0.67
N ALA A 11 -3.00 -1.30 0.92
CA ALA A 11 -3.70 -0.73 2.05
C ALA A 11 -4.20 0.67 1.69
N THR A 12 -5.14 1.18 2.47
CA THR A 12 -5.43 2.61 2.51
C THR A 12 -4.54 3.26 3.56
N PHE A 13 -3.88 4.35 3.19
CA PHE A 13 -3.07 5.16 4.09
C PHE A 13 -3.77 6.49 4.36
N THR A 14 -3.80 6.92 5.62
CA THR A 14 -4.29 8.25 6.02
C THR A 14 -3.18 9.02 6.71
N GLY A 15 -3.24 10.35 6.71
CA GLY A 15 -2.23 11.21 7.36
C GLY A 15 -2.37 11.34 8.88
N TRP A 16 -3.24 10.56 9.51
CA TRP A 16 -3.56 10.64 10.93
C TRP A 16 -3.82 9.26 11.53
N ASN A 17 -3.66 9.14 12.85
CA ASN A 17 -4.11 8.00 13.67
C ASN A 17 -4.94 8.53 14.84
N LEU A 18 -5.84 7.70 15.36
CA LEU A 18 -6.51 7.99 16.64
C LEU A 18 -5.57 7.68 17.80
N ARG A 19 -5.50 8.57 18.79
CA ARG A 19 -4.85 8.25 20.07
C ARG A 19 -5.68 7.26 20.88
N SER A 20 -5.00 6.50 21.71
CA SER A 20 -5.70 5.73 22.74
C SER A 20 -6.43 6.68 23.68
N ALA A 21 -7.64 6.29 24.10
CA ALA A 21 -8.44 7.08 25.04
C ALA A 21 -7.69 7.37 26.35
N SER A 22 -6.81 6.46 26.78
CA SER A 22 -5.96 6.61 27.98
C SER A 22 -4.92 7.72 27.91
N PHE A 23 -4.61 8.25 26.72
CA PHE A 23 -3.61 9.30 26.55
C PHE A 23 -4.25 10.63 26.18
N ALA A 24 -5.16 10.63 25.20
CA ALA A 24 -5.98 11.78 24.84
C ALA A 24 -7.10 11.28 23.91
N GLU A 25 -8.28 11.06 24.48
CA GLU A 25 -9.48 10.65 23.74
C GLU A 25 -9.79 11.62 22.60
N ASP A 26 -10.16 11.07 21.44
CA ASP A 26 -10.48 11.79 20.19
C ASP A 26 -9.38 12.69 19.61
N ALA A 27 -8.17 12.68 20.18
CA ALA A 27 -7.04 13.42 19.63
C ALA A 27 -6.40 12.68 18.44
N LEU A 28 -6.16 13.42 17.36
CA LEU A 28 -5.45 12.93 16.19
C LEU A 28 -3.93 12.97 16.42
N MET A 29 -3.25 11.87 16.13
CA MET A 29 -1.80 11.86 15.95
C MET A 29 -1.46 12.13 14.49
N LEU A 30 -0.40 12.90 14.24
CA LEU A 30 0.13 13.16 12.89
C LEU A 30 1.00 12.00 12.35
N VAL A 31 0.86 10.82 12.95
CA VAL A 31 1.41 9.56 12.41
C VAL A 31 0.33 8.94 11.56
N GLY A 32 0.64 8.54 10.32
CA GLY A 32 -0.36 8.02 9.40
C GLY A 32 -0.87 6.62 9.75
N SER A 33 -2.17 6.36 9.51
CA SER A 33 -2.74 5.02 9.67
C SER A 33 -2.52 4.18 8.42
N ARG A 34 -2.45 2.87 8.61
CA ARG A 34 -2.46 1.87 7.52
C ARG A 34 -3.62 0.92 7.74
N PHE A 35 -4.54 0.87 6.79
CA PHE A 35 -5.69 -0.03 6.78
C PHE A 35 -5.55 -1.04 5.64
N PRO A 36 -5.04 -2.26 5.90
CA PRO A 36 -4.88 -3.28 4.88
C PRO A 36 -6.16 -3.53 4.07
N PHE A 37 -6.00 -3.92 2.80
CA PHE A 37 -7.10 -4.51 2.04
C PHE A 37 -7.35 -5.94 2.50
N ALA A 38 -8.58 -6.42 2.34
CA ALA A 38 -8.88 -7.84 2.49
C ALA A 38 -7.98 -8.66 1.54
N ALA A 39 -7.51 -9.82 1.99
CA ALA A 39 -6.69 -10.68 1.15
C ALA A 39 -7.52 -11.26 0.00
N THR A 40 -8.73 -11.74 0.31
CA THR A 40 -9.61 -12.44 -0.65
C THR A 40 -10.92 -11.70 -0.90
N LYS A 41 -11.57 -12.00 -2.03
CA LYS A 41 -12.92 -11.51 -2.33
C LYS A 41 -13.94 -11.97 -1.28
N ALA A 42 -13.79 -13.20 -0.77
CA ALA A 42 -14.68 -13.75 0.24
C ALA A 42 -14.59 -12.96 1.56
N GLU A 43 -13.37 -12.67 2.02
CA GLU A 43 -13.14 -11.84 3.20
C GLU A 43 -13.69 -10.43 3.02
N ARG A 44 -13.45 -9.81 1.86
CA ARG A 44 -13.99 -8.49 1.52
C ARG A 44 -15.51 -8.45 1.66
N LEU A 45 -16.20 -9.43 1.09
CA LEU A 45 -17.66 -9.52 1.13
C LEU A 45 -18.19 -9.78 2.55
N ALA A 46 -17.53 -10.65 3.32
CA ALA A 46 -17.90 -10.93 4.70
C ALA A 46 -17.78 -9.71 5.60
N ASN A 47 -16.72 -8.90 5.40
CA ASN A 47 -16.47 -7.68 6.16
C ASN A 47 -17.23 -6.46 5.63
N GLY A 48 -17.92 -6.58 4.49
CA GLY A 48 -18.61 -5.47 3.83
C GLY A 48 -17.64 -4.36 3.35
N ASP A 49 -16.38 -4.69 3.07
CA ASP A 49 -15.40 -3.71 2.62
C ASP A 49 -15.69 -3.29 1.17
N PRO A 50 -15.92 -2.00 0.87
CA PRO A 50 -16.19 -1.53 -0.48
C PRO A 50 -14.93 -1.52 -1.36
N ARG A 51 -13.73 -1.62 -0.79
CA ARG A 51 -12.45 -1.61 -1.51
C ARG A 51 -12.15 -3.01 -2.02
N LEU A 52 -11.72 -3.14 -3.28
CA LEU A 52 -11.27 -4.42 -3.85
C LEU A 52 -10.21 -5.09 -2.96
N SER A 53 -10.29 -6.42 -2.84
CA SER A 53 -9.30 -7.24 -2.14
C SER A 53 -7.95 -7.25 -2.87
N LEU A 54 -6.91 -7.81 -2.24
CA LEU A 54 -5.62 -8.06 -2.90
C LEU A 54 -5.77 -9.01 -4.08
N GLU A 55 -6.49 -10.13 -3.90
CA GLU A 55 -6.83 -11.08 -4.97
C GLU A 55 -7.55 -10.42 -6.16
N GLU A 56 -8.49 -9.51 -5.91
CA GLU A 56 -9.22 -8.80 -6.97
C GLU A 56 -8.37 -7.71 -7.65
N ARG A 57 -7.36 -7.15 -6.97
CA ARG A 57 -6.46 -6.11 -7.50
C ARG A 57 -5.27 -6.68 -8.27
N TYR A 58 -4.68 -7.73 -7.73
CA TYR A 58 -3.46 -8.35 -8.23
C TYR A 58 -3.72 -9.85 -8.40
N PRO A 59 -4.06 -10.30 -9.61
CA PRO A 59 -4.35 -11.71 -9.85
C PRO A 59 -3.17 -12.67 -9.62
N SER A 60 -1.95 -12.14 -9.48
CA SER A 60 -0.74 -12.90 -9.19
C SER A 60 0.35 -12.03 -8.57
N GLN A 61 1.34 -12.65 -7.92
CA GLN A 61 2.56 -11.99 -7.41
C GLN A 61 3.20 -11.10 -8.49
N ASP A 62 3.38 -11.64 -9.69
CA ASP A 62 3.95 -10.91 -10.82
C ASP A 62 3.12 -9.67 -11.20
N ALA A 63 1.80 -9.71 -11.06
CA ALA A 63 0.96 -8.55 -11.33
C ALA A 63 1.22 -7.41 -10.33
N TYR A 64 1.44 -7.74 -9.05
CA TYR A 64 1.83 -6.77 -8.04
C TYR A 64 3.24 -6.22 -8.30
N VAL A 65 4.22 -7.09 -8.55
CA VAL A 65 5.60 -6.67 -8.86
C VAL A 65 5.65 -5.78 -10.10
N ARG A 66 4.87 -6.08 -11.15
CA ARG A 66 4.75 -5.20 -12.33
C ARG A 66 4.20 -3.83 -11.98
N ALA A 67 3.16 -3.75 -11.16
CA ALA A 67 2.59 -2.47 -10.75
C ALA A 67 3.60 -1.64 -9.94
N VAL A 68 4.40 -2.27 -9.08
CA VAL A 68 5.49 -1.60 -8.35
C VAL A 68 6.58 -1.12 -9.32
N ARG A 69 6.99 -1.96 -10.28
CA ARG A 69 7.99 -1.61 -11.30
C ARG A 69 7.57 -0.39 -12.11
N GLU A 70 6.33 -0.36 -12.59
CA GLU A 70 5.77 0.79 -13.32
C GLU A 70 5.81 2.08 -12.47
N ALA A 71 5.51 1.97 -11.17
CA ALA A 71 5.53 3.11 -10.27
C ALA A 71 6.96 3.64 -10.03
N VAL A 72 7.94 2.76 -9.78
CA VAL A 72 9.32 3.18 -9.55
C VAL A 72 9.99 3.69 -10.83
N ASP A 73 9.72 3.07 -11.98
CA ASP A 73 10.26 3.51 -13.27
C ASP A 73 9.81 4.94 -13.61
N ALA A 74 8.54 5.26 -13.33
CA ALA A 74 8.02 6.62 -13.48
C ALA A 74 8.76 7.62 -12.58
N LEU A 75 9.00 7.27 -11.32
CA LEU A 75 9.69 8.14 -10.36
C LEU A 75 11.18 8.33 -10.70
N VAL A 76 11.87 7.28 -11.15
CA VAL A 76 13.26 7.36 -11.60
C VAL A 76 13.36 8.23 -12.85
N LYS A 77 12.46 8.06 -13.81
CA LYS A 77 12.39 8.89 -15.02
C LYS A 77 12.20 10.37 -14.68
N ASP A 78 11.35 10.66 -13.71
CA ASP A 78 11.09 12.04 -13.24
C ASP A 78 12.19 12.56 -12.29
N ARG A 79 13.22 11.75 -12.00
CA ARG A 79 14.34 12.05 -11.08
C ARG A 79 13.89 12.32 -9.65
N LEU A 80 12.81 11.65 -9.23
CA LEU A 80 12.22 11.72 -7.90
C LEU A 80 12.56 10.50 -7.02
N LEU A 81 13.14 9.46 -7.61
CA LEU A 81 13.62 8.27 -6.92
C LEU A 81 14.98 7.86 -7.51
N LEU A 82 15.89 7.39 -6.65
CA LEU A 82 17.18 6.87 -7.08
C LEU A 82 17.01 5.47 -7.70
N PRO A 83 17.79 5.10 -8.73
CA PRO A 83 17.74 3.76 -9.31
C PRO A 83 17.95 2.65 -8.26
N GLU A 84 18.85 2.85 -7.31
CA GLU A 84 19.15 1.87 -6.27
C GLU A 84 17.96 1.67 -5.31
N ASP A 85 17.23 2.74 -5.01
CA ASP A 85 16.01 2.65 -4.20
C ASP A 85 14.85 2.01 -4.98
N ALA A 86 14.80 2.22 -6.31
CA ALA A 86 13.84 1.53 -7.17
C ALA A 86 14.03 0.01 -7.16
N GLU A 87 15.27 -0.47 -7.21
CA GLU A 87 15.59 -1.90 -7.09
C GLU A 87 15.12 -2.46 -5.75
N ARG A 88 15.37 -1.74 -4.64
CA ARG A 88 14.93 -2.16 -3.30
C ARG A 88 13.42 -2.29 -3.18
N TYR A 89 12.65 -1.38 -3.78
CA TYR A 89 11.19 -1.49 -3.83
C TYR A 89 10.71 -2.72 -4.60
N ILE A 90 11.41 -3.07 -5.70
CA ILE A 90 11.07 -4.25 -6.52
C ILE A 90 11.39 -5.53 -5.75
N GLU A 91 12.57 -5.62 -5.13
CA GLU A 91 12.96 -6.77 -4.29
C GLU A 91 11.98 -6.98 -3.13
N GLU A 92 11.60 -5.90 -2.45
CA GLU A 92 10.60 -5.97 -1.39
C GLU A 92 9.25 -6.47 -1.95
N ALA A 93 8.83 -5.98 -3.13
CA ALA A 93 7.61 -6.44 -3.77
C ALA A 93 7.65 -7.92 -4.16
N GLU A 94 8.80 -8.47 -4.54
CA GLU A 94 8.96 -9.89 -4.85
C GLU A 94 8.85 -10.80 -3.62
N THR A 95 9.23 -10.31 -2.44
CA THR A 95 9.17 -11.08 -1.18
C THR A 95 7.81 -11.01 -0.47
N LEU A 96 7.00 -10.00 -0.77
CA LEU A 96 5.74 -9.76 -0.09
C LEU A 96 4.60 -10.57 -0.72
N GLU A 97 4.07 -11.56 0.01
CA GLU A 97 2.91 -12.34 -0.43
C GLU A 97 1.64 -11.47 -0.57
N ILE A 98 0.93 -11.62 -1.69
CA ILE A 98 -0.40 -11.03 -1.94
C ILE A 98 -1.54 -12.03 -1.77
#